data_AF-A0A6A3IFG9-F1
#
_entry.id   AF-A0A6A3IFG9-F1
#
_cell.length_a   1.000
_cell.length_b   1.000
_cell.length_c   1.000
_cell.angle_alpha   90.00
_cell.angle_beta   90.00
_cell.angle_gamma   90.00
#
_symmetry.space_group_name_H-M   'P 1'
#
loop_
_entity.id
_entity.type
_entity.pdbx_description
1 polymer ?
#
loop_
_entity_poly.entity_id
_entity_poly.type
_entity_poly.pdbx_seq_one_letter_code
_entity_poly.pdbx_strand_id
1 'polypeptide(L)'
;MISWEWGMPHLSNAATKAEFGMTSNVARSKNPEMLQLLKRVTITVYQVRSVEVTGDLYEQLVHLIGVGKEKKLVEYKPHRFMSLTRVFMRIIKHWNVLCLWYEERANKAIRDRSPTPSPFPLSNSHLLVEQLLSLMLPISALNVKSQAEKANQVDVLFFRVQSDGDNIRTRGIATQA
;
A
#
# COMPACT_ATOMS: atom_id res chain seq x y z
N MET A 1 3.04 15.93 -30.63
CA MET A 1 3.91 15.41 -29.55
C MET A 1 3.04 15.30 -28.32
N ILE A 2 2.65 14.09 -27.91
CA ILE A 2 1.72 13.90 -26.79
C ILE A 2 2.58 13.90 -25.51
N SER A 3 2.45 14.94 -24.68
CA SER A 3 3.10 15.00 -23.37
C SER A 3 2.36 14.07 -22.42
N TRP A 4 3.01 12.97 -22.03
CA TRP A 4 2.48 12.07 -21.00
C TRP A 4 2.63 12.73 -19.64
N GLU A 5 1.55 13.35 -19.16
CA GLU A 5 1.46 13.79 -17.77
C GLU A 5 1.28 12.57 -16.86
N TRP A 6 2.13 12.46 -15.84
CA TRP A 6 1.99 11.42 -14.83
C TRP A 6 0.77 11.77 -13.98
N GLY A 7 -0.31 11.01 -14.10
CA GLY A 7 -1.45 11.14 -13.19
C GLY A 7 -1.01 11.03 -11.73
N MET A 8 -1.68 11.75 -10.82
CA MET A 8 -1.34 11.80 -9.38
C MET A 8 -1.04 10.43 -8.74
N PRO A 9 -1.76 9.33 -9.04
CA PRO A 9 -1.43 7.99 -8.52
C PRO A 9 -0.08 7.43 -8.99
N HIS A 10 0.34 7.75 -10.21
CA HIS A 10 1.64 7.32 -10.73
C HIS A 10 2.76 8.14 -10.11
N LEU A 11 2.56 9.45 -9.97
CA LEU A 11 3.52 10.36 -9.34
C LEU A 11 3.77 9.99 -7.88
N SER A 12 2.70 9.83 -7.09
CA SER A 12 2.82 9.48 -5.67
C SER A 12 3.48 8.11 -5.46
N ASN A 13 3.14 7.12 -6.27
CA ASN A 13 3.78 5.80 -6.23
C ASN A 13 5.27 5.86 -6.60
N ALA A 14 5.64 6.63 -7.61
CA ALA A 14 7.05 6.82 -7.99
C ALA A 14 7.83 7.55 -6.89
N ALA A 15 7.26 8.64 -6.36
CA ALA A 15 7.84 9.40 -5.27
C ALA A 15 8.04 8.51 -4.03
N THR A 16 7.03 7.77 -3.58
CA THR A 16 7.20 6.95 -2.39
C THR A 16 8.16 5.77 -2.60
N LYS A 17 8.22 5.19 -3.80
CA LYS A 17 9.25 4.18 -4.11
C LYS A 17 10.66 4.77 -4.03
N ALA A 18 10.85 5.99 -4.50
CA ALA A 18 12.12 6.71 -4.42
C ALA A 18 12.49 7.03 -2.97
N GLU A 19 11.57 7.61 -2.19
CA GLU A 19 11.79 7.98 -0.79
C GLU A 19 12.00 6.77 0.13
N PHE A 20 11.30 5.66 -0.14
CA PHE A 20 11.52 4.40 0.59
C PHE A 20 12.78 3.66 0.11
N GLY A 21 13.47 4.20 -0.89
CA GLY A 21 14.68 3.60 -1.44
C GLY A 21 14.44 2.17 -1.94
N MET A 22 13.28 1.90 -2.54
CA MET A 22 12.91 0.55 -3.00
C MET A 22 13.80 0.12 -4.17
N THR A 23 14.81 -0.69 -3.86
CA THR A 23 15.72 -1.30 -4.83
C THR A 23 15.94 -2.78 -4.49
N SER A 24 16.45 -3.56 -5.43
CA SER A 24 16.80 -4.97 -5.21
C SER A 24 17.98 -5.15 -4.25
N ASN A 25 18.87 -4.15 -4.15
CA ASN A 25 20.06 -4.21 -3.30
C ASN A 25 20.06 -3.13 -2.21
N VAL A 26 20.06 -3.55 -0.93
CA VAL A 26 20.04 -2.64 0.23
C VAL A 26 21.25 -1.72 0.27
N ALA A 27 22.43 -2.20 -0.10
CA ALA A 27 23.65 -1.39 -0.12
C ALA A 27 23.60 -0.25 -1.16
N ARG A 28 22.69 -0.33 -2.12
CA ARG A 28 22.46 0.71 -3.14
C ARG A 28 21.20 1.53 -2.87
N SER A 29 20.52 1.28 -1.75
CA SER A 29 19.32 2.02 -1.38
C SER A 29 19.71 3.40 -0.86
N LYS A 30 18.98 4.43 -1.30
CA LYS A 30 19.07 5.77 -0.75
C LYS A 30 18.42 5.89 0.64
N ASN A 31 17.67 4.87 1.05
CA ASN A 31 17.03 4.76 2.37
C ASN A 31 17.11 3.29 2.87
N PRO A 32 18.30 2.84 3.30
CA PRO A 32 18.53 1.45 3.66
C PRO A 32 17.70 1.01 4.87
N GLU A 33 17.46 1.90 5.83
CA GLU A 33 16.66 1.61 7.03
C GLU A 33 15.19 1.33 6.68
N MET A 34 14.59 2.16 5.83
CA MET A 34 13.22 1.95 5.37
C MET A 34 13.10 0.67 4.54
N LEU A 35 14.06 0.40 3.65
CA LEU A 35 14.08 -0.85 2.89
C LEU A 35 14.23 -2.08 3.79
N GLN A 36 15.03 -2.01 4.85
CA GLN A 36 15.13 -3.08 5.85
C GLN A 36 13.81 -3.29 6.59
N LEU A 37 13.12 -2.22 7.00
CA LEU A 37 11.79 -2.33 7.61
C LEU A 37 10.82 -3.04 6.67
N LEU A 38 10.78 -2.66 5.39
CA LEU A 38 9.93 -3.30 4.38
C LEU A 38 10.26 -4.78 4.17
N LYS A 39 11.53 -5.17 4.27
CA LYS A 39 11.95 -6.58 4.27
C LYS A 39 11.40 -7.32 5.50
N ARG A 40 11.52 -6.74 6.70
CA ARG A 40 10.97 -7.35 7.94
C ARG A 40 9.44 -7.47 7.89
N VAL A 41 8.76 -6.49 7.29
CA VAL A 41 7.32 -6.53 7.00
C VAL A 41 6.99 -7.68 6.03
N THR A 42 7.75 -7.82 4.94
CA THR A 42 7.57 -8.91 3.97
C THR A 42 7.74 -10.28 4.63
N ILE A 43 8.78 -10.44 5.45
CA ILE A 43 9.06 -11.67 6.20
C ILE A 43 7.90 -11.99 7.14
N THR A 44 7.43 -11.00 7.90
CA THR A 44 6.29 -11.17 8.82
C THR A 44 5.04 -11.64 8.07
N VAL A 45 4.73 -11.00 6.94
CA VAL A 45 3.57 -11.38 6.12
C VAL A 45 3.69 -12.78 5.58
N TYR A 46 4.86 -13.13 5.04
CA TYR A 46 5.09 -14.46 4.51
C TYR A 46 4.97 -15.51 5.62
N GLN A 47 5.70 -15.33 6.73
CA GLN A 47 5.72 -16.28 7.84
C GLN A 47 4.33 -16.53 8.43
N VAL A 48 3.53 -15.50 8.68
CA VAL A 48 2.20 -15.71 9.29
C VAL A 48 1.19 -16.27 8.28
N ARG A 49 1.33 -15.95 6.98
CA ARG A 49 0.41 -16.40 5.93
C ARG A 49 0.70 -17.82 5.44
N SER A 50 1.98 -18.20 5.35
CA SER A 50 2.44 -19.40 4.66
C SER A 50 2.84 -20.55 5.59
N VAL A 51 2.97 -20.32 6.89
CA VAL A 51 3.53 -21.31 7.79
C VAL A 51 2.44 -22.25 8.30
N GLU A 52 2.47 -23.48 7.79
CA GLU A 52 1.67 -24.61 8.28
C GLU A 52 2.02 -25.02 9.72
N VAL A 53 3.22 -24.68 10.21
CA VAL A 53 3.74 -25.12 11.52
C VAL A 53 2.80 -24.78 12.67
N THR A 54 2.08 -23.66 12.59
CA THR A 54 1.13 -23.23 13.62
C THR A 54 -0.33 -23.39 13.19
N GLY A 55 -0.59 -24.07 12.08
CA GLY A 55 -1.94 -24.40 11.61
C GLY A 55 -2.83 -23.17 11.47
N ASP A 56 -3.99 -23.22 12.13
CA ASP A 56 -5.01 -22.17 12.18
C ASP A 56 -4.84 -21.21 13.37
N LEU A 57 -3.71 -21.26 14.10
CA LEU A 57 -3.48 -20.43 15.30
C LEU A 57 -3.73 -18.94 15.04
N TYR A 58 -3.31 -18.42 13.88
CA TYR A 58 -3.55 -17.02 13.55
C TYR A 58 -5.05 -16.69 13.51
N GLU A 59 -5.86 -17.54 12.86
CA GLU A 59 -7.32 -17.37 12.82
C GLU A 59 -7.91 -17.42 14.23
N GLN A 60 -7.50 -18.41 15.03
CA GLN A 60 -7.96 -18.55 16.41
C GLN A 60 -7.63 -17.33 17.26
N LEU A 61 -6.40 -16.80 17.17
CA LEU A 61 -5.98 -15.59 17.89
C LEU A 61 -6.73 -14.34 17.42
N VAL A 62 -6.99 -14.19 16.12
CA VAL A 62 -7.80 -13.08 15.60
C VAL A 62 -9.21 -13.12 16.18
N HIS A 63 -9.83 -14.29 16.24
CA HIS A 63 -11.14 -14.50 16.83
C HIS A 63 -11.14 -14.26 18.35
N LEU A 64 -10.15 -14.81 19.06
CA LEU A 64 -10.04 -14.73 20.53
C LEU A 64 -9.84 -13.30 21.02
N ILE A 65 -8.96 -12.53 20.38
CA ILE A 65 -8.70 -11.12 20.74
C ILE A 65 -9.83 -10.21 20.22
N GLY A 66 -10.68 -10.69 19.31
CA GLY A 66 -11.80 -9.92 18.76
C GLY A 66 -11.37 -8.82 17.79
N VAL A 67 -10.17 -8.91 17.21
CA VAL A 67 -9.64 -7.90 16.27
C VAL A 67 -10.15 -8.08 14.84
N GLY A 68 -10.90 -9.14 14.55
CA GLY A 68 -11.51 -9.32 13.25
C GLY A 68 -12.03 -10.73 13.00
N LYS A 69 -12.14 -11.08 11.71
CA LYS A 69 -12.64 -12.38 11.22
C LYS A 69 -11.69 -12.97 10.17
N GLU A 70 -10.47 -12.44 10.07
CA GLU A 70 -9.51 -12.79 9.05
C GLU A 70 -8.81 -14.10 9.38
N LYS A 71 -8.93 -15.06 8.46
CA LYS A 71 -8.26 -16.37 8.58
C LYS A 71 -6.76 -16.34 8.30
N LYS A 72 -6.29 -15.36 7.53
CA LYS A 72 -4.90 -15.19 7.12
C LYS A 72 -4.50 -13.72 7.15
N LEU A 73 -3.19 -13.47 7.29
CA LEU A 73 -2.67 -12.12 7.11
C LEU A 73 -2.76 -11.68 5.64
N VAL A 74 -2.80 -10.36 5.42
CA VAL A 74 -3.01 -9.72 4.12
C VAL A 74 -1.97 -10.16 3.06
N GLU A 75 -2.37 -10.16 1.78
CA GLU A 75 -1.40 -10.37 0.69
C GLU A 75 -0.51 -9.14 0.53
N TYR A 76 0.80 -9.35 0.57
CA TYR A 76 1.75 -8.29 0.29
C TYR A 76 2.63 -8.64 -0.91
N LYS A 77 2.64 -7.72 -1.88
CA LYS A 77 3.53 -7.75 -3.03
C LYS A 77 4.31 -6.42 -3.03
N PRO A 78 5.65 -6.43 -2.86
CA PRO A 78 6.44 -5.21 -2.74
C PRO A 78 6.27 -4.21 -3.89
N HIS A 79 5.87 -4.66 -5.09
CA HIS A 79 5.67 -3.79 -6.26
C HIS A 79 4.33 -3.01 -6.26
N ARG A 80 3.38 -3.31 -5.35
CA ARG A 80 2.05 -2.67 -5.30
C ARG A 80 1.95 -1.68 -4.13
N PHE A 81 2.19 -0.40 -4.37
CA PHE A 81 2.24 0.62 -3.30
C PHE A 81 0.93 0.77 -2.49
N MET A 82 -0.25 0.77 -3.13
CA MET A 82 -1.53 0.80 -2.40
C MET A 82 -1.74 -0.43 -1.49
N SER A 83 -0.99 -1.52 -1.71
CA SER A 83 -1.00 -2.66 -0.80
C SER A 83 -0.22 -2.38 0.50
N LEU A 84 0.76 -1.48 0.47
CA LEU A 84 1.63 -1.21 1.62
C LEU A 84 0.89 -0.48 2.75
N THR A 85 0.09 0.54 2.44
CA THR A 85 -0.77 1.21 3.46
C THR A 85 -1.69 0.20 4.13
N ARG A 86 -2.34 -0.67 3.34
CA ARG A 86 -3.23 -1.73 3.85
C ARG A 86 -2.46 -2.75 4.70
N VAL A 87 -1.21 -3.05 4.35
CA VAL A 87 -0.34 -3.94 5.12
C VAL A 87 0.01 -3.33 6.46
N PHE A 88 0.42 -2.06 6.51
CA PHE A 88 0.69 -1.39 7.78
C PHE A 88 -0.56 -1.29 8.65
N MET A 89 -1.70 -0.91 8.09
CA MET A 89 -2.98 -0.94 8.81
C MET A 89 -3.28 -2.31 9.41
N ARG A 90 -3.09 -3.38 8.63
CA ARG A 90 -3.34 -4.74 9.08
C ARG A 90 -2.38 -5.17 10.18
N ILE A 91 -1.09 -4.86 10.04
CA ILE A 91 -0.05 -5.20 11.02
C ILE A 91 -0.33 -4.50 12.36
N ILE A 92 -0.63 -3.21 12.34
CA ILE A 92 -0.96 -2.45 13.56
C ILE A 92 -2.22 -3.00 14.22
N LYS A 93 -3.30 -3.17 13.43
CA LYS A 93 -4.56 -3.71 13.95
C LYS A 93 -4.40 -5.10 14.60
N HIS A 94 -3.49 -5.93 14.06
CA HIS A 94 -3.27 -7.29 14.52
C HIS A 94 -1.99 -7.42 15.36
N TRP A 95 -1.43 -6.32 15.88
CA TRP A 95 -0.11 -6.34 16.52
C TRP A 95 -0.02 -7.37 17.64
N ASN A 96 -0.98 -7.37 18.56
CA ASN A 96 -1.02 -8.32 19.68
C ASN A 96 -1.19 -9.76 19.21
N VAL A 97 -1.98 -10.00 18.15
CA VAL A 97 -2.09 -11.32 17.50
C VAL A 97 -0.73 -11.77 16.99
N LEU A 98 0.03 -10.88 16.34
CA LEU A 98 1.35 -11.19 15.81
C LEU A 98 2.33 -11.51 16.93
N CYS A 99 2.39 -10.71 18.00
CA CYS A 99 3.24 -10.99 19.16
C CYS A 99 2.98 -12.40 19.73
N LEU A 100 1.71 -12.71 20.01
CA LEU A 100 1.31 -14.02 20.56
C LEU A 100 1.59 -15.16 19.60
N TRP A 101 1.38 -14.95 18.30
CA TRP A 101 1.66 -15.98 17.29
C TRP A 101 3.15 -16.34 17.23
N TYR A 102 4.05 -15.35 17.31
CA TYR A 102 5.49 -15.60 17.33
C TYR A 102 5.96 -16.23 18.64
N GLU A 103 5.37 -15.84 19.77
CA GLU A 103 5.63 -16.46 21.07
C GLU A 103 5.22 -17.94 21.05
N GLU A 104 4.01 -18.25 20.61
CA GLU A 104 3.54 -19.65 20.53
C GLU A 104 4.32 -20.48 19.52
N ARG A 105 4.78 -19.87 18.43
CA ARG A 105 5.68 -20.53 17.49
C ARG A 105 7.01 -20.92 18.15
N ALA A 106 7.56 -20.06 19.01
CA ALA A 106 8.77 -20.36 19.78
C ALA A 106 8.50 -21.43 20.85
N ASN A 107 7.39 -21.33 21.58
CA ASN A 107 6.97 -22.30 22.59
C ASN A 107 6.77 -23.69 21.98
N LYS A 108 6.13 -23.77 20.80
CA LYS A 108 5.98 -25.02 20.06
C LYS A 108 7.33 -25.64 19.71
N ALA A 109 8.29 -24.83 19.23
CA ALA A 109 9.60 -25.36 18.89
C ALA A 109 10.34 -25.95 20.10
N ILE A 110 10.20 -25.32 21.28
CA ILE A 110 10.73 -25.84 22.55
C ILE A 110 10.06 -27.18 22.90
N ARG A 111 8.72 -27.25 22.83
CA ARG A 111 7.96 -28.48 23.08
C ARG A 111 8.39 -29.62 22.16
N ASP A 112 8.58 -29.31 20.87
CA ASP A 112 8.93 -30.28 19.83
C ASP A 112 10.44 -30.59 19.78
N ARG A 113 11.25 -30.00 20.68
CA ARG A 113 12.73 -30.09 20.68
C ARG A 113 13.35 -29.77 19.31
N SER A 114 12.73 -28.84 18.59
CA SER A 114 13.18 -28.39 17.26
C SER A 114 13.97 -27.09 17.37
N PRO A 115 14.76 -26.72 16.34
CA PRO A 115 15.53 -25.48 16.35
C PRO A 115 14.62 -24.25 16.55
N THR A 116 15.06 -23.32 17.40
CA THR A 116 14.31 -22.09 17.70
C THR A 116 14.09 -21.27 16.43
N PRO A 117 12.83 -20.98 16.07
CA PRO A 117 12.50 -20.14 14.91
C PRO A 117 12.98 -18.70 15.08
N SER A 118 13.05 -17.96 13.97
CA SER A 118 13.34 -16.52 14.02
C SER A 118 12.32 -15.77 14.88
N PRO A 119 12.75 -14.82 15.74
CA PRO A 119 11.83 -14.02 16.56
C PRO A 119 10.97 -13.09 15.69
N PHE A 120 9.98 -12.44 16.31
CA PHE A 120 9.10 -11.49 15.63
C PHE A 120 9.92 -10.34 14.99
N PRO A 121 9.99 -10.25 13.64
CA PRO A 121 10.89 -9.30 12.98
C PRO A 121 10.56 -7.83 13.23
N LEU A 122 9.33 -7.52 13.66
CA LEU A 122 8.89 -6.14 13.88
C LEU A 122 8.81 -5.75 15.35
N SER A 123 9.22 -6.60 16.30
CA SER A 123 9.06 -6.37 17.75
C SER A 123 9.41 -4.95 18.22
N ASN A 124 10.50 -4.38 17.71
CA ASN A 124 11.00 -3.04 18.08
C ASN A 124 10.60 -1.93 17.08
N SER A 125 9.60 -2.17 16.22
CA SER A 125 9.24 -1.27 15.13
C SER A 125 7.77 -0.80 15.16
N HIS A 126 7.03 -1.05 16.24
CA HIS A 126 5.62 -0.65 16.35
C HIS A 126 5.40 0.83 16.04
N LEU A 127 6.06 1.71 16.82
CA LEU A 127 5.95 3.15 16.70
C LEU A 127 6.34 3.65 15.31
N LEU A 128 7.41 3.09 14.73
CA LEU A 128 7.85 3.44 13.39
C LEU A 128 6.81 3.08 12.33
N VAL A 129 6.18 1.90 12.44
CA VAL A 129 5.11 1.47 11.53
C VAL A 129 3.87 2.35 11.68
N GLU A 130 3.52 2.78 12.90
CA GLU A 130 2.42 3.72 13.15
C GLU A 130 2.68 5.11 12.55
N GLN A 131 3.88 5.65 12.73
CA GLN A 131 4.30 6.92 12.17
C GLN A 131 4.27 6.87 10.63
N LEU A 132 4.84 5.82 10.04
CA LEU A 132 4.80 5.63 8.58
C LEU A 132 3.38 5.48 8.07
N LEU A 133 2.52 4.74 8.77
CA LEU A 133 1.11 4.65 8.40
C LEU A 133 0.45 6.03 8.40
N SER A 134 0.70 6.84 9.42
CA SER A 134 0.14 8.20 9.52
C SER A 134 0.54 9.09 8.33
N LEU A 135 1.76 8.95 7.83
CA LEU A 135 2.23 9.63 6.61
C LEU A 135 1.60 9.06 5.33
N MET A 136 1.37 7.75 5.28
CA MET A 136 0.86 7.08 4.10
C MET A 136 -0.67 7.23 3.91
N LEU A 137 -1.42 7.42 4.99
CA LEU A 137 -2.88 7.60 4.95
C LEU A 137 -3.32 8.77 4.05
N PRO A 138 -2.81 10.01 4.20
CA PRO A 138 -3.23 11.13 3.33
C PRO A 138 -2.84 10.91 1.87
N ILE A 139 -1.66 10.32 1.61
CA ILE A 139 -1.21 9.98 0.24
C ILE A 139 -2.16 8.95 -0.38
N SER A 140 -2.57 7.95 0.40
CA SER A 140 -3.51 6.91 -0.06
C SER A 140 -4.90 7.48 -0.33
N ALA A 141 -5.37 8.40 0.52
CA ALA A 141 -6.66 9.08 0.32
C ALA A 141 -6.64 9.95 -0.95
N LEU A 142 -5.56 10.70 -1.19
CA LEU A 142 -5.37 11.47 -2.42
C LEU A 142 -5.37 10.57 -3.65
N ASN A 143 -4.67 9.43 -3.58
CA ASN A 143 -4.63 8.45 -4.66
C ASN A 143 -6.00 7.86 -4.99
N VAL A 144 -6.81 7.53 -3.97
CA VAL A 144 -8.16 7.00 -4.18
C VAL A 144 -9.06 8.04 -4.85
N LYS A 145 -9.03 9.30 -4.38
CA LYS A 145 -9.80 10.40 -4.98
C LYS A 145 -9.41 10.62 -6.44
N SER A 146 -8.10 10.73 -6.70
CA SER A 146 -7.57 10.95 -8.05
C SER A 146 -7.88 9.80 -9.03
N GLN A 147 -8.09 8.58 -8.52
CA GLN A 147 -8.54 7.44 -9.33
C GLN A 147 -10.06 7.39 -9.53
N ALA A 148 -10.83 7.86 -8.54
CA ALA A 148 -12.28 7.91 -8.58
C ALA A 148 -12.80 8.99 -9.55
N GLU A 149 -12.01 10.03 -9.81
CA GLU A 149 -12.37 11.14 -10.71
C GLU A 149 -12.42 10.78 -12.21
N LYS A 150 -11.98 9.57 -12.61
CA LYS A 150 -11.92 9.05 -14.00
C LYS A 150 -11.14 9.90 -15.01
N ALA A 151 -10.58 9.19 -15.99
CA ALA A 151 -9.86 9.69 -17.17
C ALA A 151 -10.75 10.36 -18.25
N ASN A 152 -11.91 10.91 -17.87
CA ASN A 152 -12.90 11.43 -18.83
C ASN A 152 -13.07 12.96 -18.81
N GLN A 153 -12.22 13.72 -18.11
CA GLN A 153 -12.19 15.17 -18.29
C GLN A 153 -11.43 15.61 -19.57
N VAL A 154 -11.77 14.99 -20.70
CA VAL A 154 -11.64 15.68 -22.00
C VAL A 154 -12.94 16.40 -22.34
N ASP A 155 -14.05 16.11 -21.63
CA ASP A 155 -15.35 16.73 -21.93
C ASP A 155 -15.56 18.13 -21.32
N VAL A 156 -14.70 18.59 -20.40
CA VAL A 156 -14.77 19.98 -19.88
C VAL A 156 -14.13 20.98 -20.86
N LEU A 157 -13.40 20.50 -21.87
CA LEU A 157 -12.82 21.33 -22.93
C LEU A 157 -13.66 21.37 -24.21
N PHE A 158 -14.65 20.46 -24.40
CA PHE A 158 -15.54 20.53 -25.56
C PHE A 158 -16.65 21.58 -25.41
N PHE A 159 -17.09 21.90 -24.19
CA PHE A 159 -18.12 22.94 -23.99
C PHE A 159 -17.61 24.37 -24.22
N ARG A 160 -16.29 24.61 -24.19
CA ARG A 160 -15.74 25.95 -24.45
C ARG A 160 -15.38 26.19 -25.91
N VAL A 161 -15.06 25.15 -26.68
CA VAL A 161 -14.78 25.29 -28.13
C VAL A 161 -16.06 25.31 -28.97
N GLN A 162 -17.14 24.66 -28.54
CA GLN A 162 -18.43 24.75 -29.25
C GLN A 162 -19.10 26.12 -29.10
N SER A 163 -18.92 26.78 -27.94
CA SER A 163 -19.54 28.09 -27.66
C SER A 163 -18.87 29.25 -28.41
N ASP A 164 -17.62 29.10 -28.84
CA ASP A 164 -16.92 30.07 -29.70
C ASP A 164 -17.06 29.75 -31.21
N GLY A 165 -17.47 28.54 -31.56
CA GLY A 165 -17.69 28.10 -32.95
C GLY A 165 -19.03 28.52 -33.55
N ASP A 166 -20.08 28.68 -32.74
CA ASP A 166 -21.41 29.08 -33.21
C ASP A 166 -21.57 30.60 -33.40
N ASN A 167 -20.61 31.41 -32.92
CA ASN A 167 -20.67 32.87 -33.06
C ASN A 167 -19.97 33.42 -34.32
N ILE A 168 -19.34 32.55 -35.12
CA ILE A 168 -18.61 32.95 -36.35
C ILE A 168 -19.40 32.61 -37.63
N ARG A 169 -20.43 31.74 -37.56
CA ARG A 169 -21.14 31.28 -38.76
C ARG A 169 -22.36 32.11 -39.19
N THR A 170 -22.76 33.13 -38.44
CA THR A 170 -23.93 33.99 -38.76
C THR A 170 -23.59 35.39 -39.29
N ARG A 171 -22.31 35.73 -39.49
CA ARG A 171 -21.89 37.07 -40.01
C ARG A 171 -21.47 37.10 -41.48
N GLY A 172 -21.96 36.19 -42.30
CA GLY A 172 -21.39 35.96 -43.63
C GLY A 172 -22.31 35.98 -44.84
N ILE A 173 -23.55 36.48 -44.80
CA ILE A 173 -24.36 36.63 -46.03
C ILE A 173 -25.39 37.76 -45.89
N ALA A 174 -25.00 39.02 -46.18
CA ALA A 174 -25.94 40.12 -46.49
C ALA A 174 -25.20 41.34 -47.07
N THR A 175 -24.75 41.25 -48.33
CA THR A 175 -24.48 42.39 -49.25
C THR A 175 -24.27 41.74 -50.63
N GLN A 176 -24.88 42.11 -51.77
CA GLN A 176 -25.44 43.35 -52.27
C GLN A 176 -26.56 43.07 -53.29
N ALA A 177 -27.31 44.15 -53.55
CA ALA A 177 -28.33 44.45 -54.55
C ALA A 177 -28.42 43.59 -55.83
#